data_AF-A0A0C3S6L9-F1
#
_entry.id   AF-A0A0C3S6L9-F1
#
_cell.length_a   1.000
_cell.length_b   1.000
_cell.length_c   1.000
_cell.angle_alpha   90.00
_cell.angle_beta   90.00
_cell.angle_gamma   90.00
#
_symmetry.space_group_name_H-M   'P 1'
#
loop_
_entity.id
_entity.type
_entity.pdbx_description
1 polymer ?
#
loop_
_entity_poly.entity_id
_entity_poly.type
_entity_poly.pdbx_seq_one_letter_code
_entity_poly.pdbx_strand_id
1 'polypeptide(L)'
;MHSQLLSRLSTALGRESAKRELRWMMQALEDAPRDDTLADMVARRAAGEPLQYILGTQPFGPLSLLTRAPVLIPRPETEDWTFRLSALLTPSPRKPVRLLDLCTGSGCIPLLLCRLWPPGAVRAYGVDIGTEAVQLATENAARTGFGAPAQAEADPPARNTFRAVGMGQAARVAHILRDPGGLARTQIWKDPWGVDRVVVATR
;
A
#
# COMPACT_ATOMS: atom_id res chain seq x y z
N MET A 1 -15.26 -31.33 12.60
CA MET A 1 -15.41 -30.03 11.92
C MET A 1 -14.23 -29.70 10.99
N HIS A 2 -12.98 -29.61 11.49
CA HIS A 2 -11.82 -29.20 10.67
C HIS A 2 -11.52 -30.10 9.45
N SER A 3 -11.77 -31.42 9.56
CA SER A 3 -11.59 -32.36 8.43
C SER A 3 -12.52 -32.06 7.24
N GLN A 4 -13.78 -31.68 7.51
CA GLN A 4 -14.75 -31.32 6.47
C GLN A 4 -14.40 -29.98 5.79
N LEU A 5 -14.00 -28.98 6.59
CA LEU A 5 -13.55 -27.69 6.07
C LEU A 5 -12.30 -27.83 5.20
N LEU A 6 -11.34 -28.64 5.64
CA LEU A 6 -10.14 -28.95 4.85
C LEU A 6 -10.50 -29.65 3.54
N SER A 7 -11.42 -30.61 3.56
CA SER A 7 -11.86 -31.30 2.35
C SER A 7 -12.49 -30.34 1.34
N ARG A 8 -13.37 -29.44 1.81
CA ARG A 8 -14.00 -28.42 0.95
C ARG A 8 -12.97 -27.50 0.30
N LEU A 9 -12.00 -27.01 1.07
CA LEU A 9 -10.95 -26.14 0.57
C LEU A 9 -9.98 -26.87 -0.38
N SER A 10 -9.72 -28.16 -0.12
CA SER A 10 -8.83 -29.00 -0.95
C SER A 10 -9.36 -29.17 -2.37
N THR A 11 -10.69 -29.22 -2.56
CA THR A 11 -11.31 -29.30 -3.89
C THR A 11 -11.01 -28.06 -4.75
N ALA A 12 -10.87 -26.88 -4.12
CA ALA A 12 -10.60 -25.63 -4.82
C ALA A 12 -9.10 -25.37 -5.06
N LEU A 13 -8.24 -25.75 -4.11
CA LEU A 13 -6.84 -25.28 -4.06
C LEU A 13 -5.78 -26.40 -4.15
N GLY A 14 -6.20 -27.66 -4.06
CA GLY A 14 -5.33 -28.79 -3.79
C GLY A 14 -5.00 -28.92 -2.29
N ARG A 15 -4.66 -30.15 -1.88
CA ARG A 15 -4.59 -30.54 -0.46
C ARG A 15 -3.54 -29.76 0.35
N GLU A 16 -2.35 -29.52 -0.23
CA GLU A 16 -1.25 -28.86 0.48
C GLU A 16 -1.51 -27.36 0.67
N SER A 17 -2.01 -26.68 -0.36
CA SER A 17 -2.43 -25.28 -0.26
C SER A 17 -3.57 -25.12 0.73
N ALA A 18 -4.58 -25.99 0.68
CA ALA A 18 -5.71 -25.96 1.61
C ALA A 18 -5.27 -26.13 3.08
N LYS A 19 -4.36 -27.06 3.38
CA LYS A 19 -3.82 -27.21 4.75
C LYS A 19 -3.12 -25.93 5.22
N ARG A 20 -2.32 -25.31 4.36
CA ARG A 20 -1.57 -24.09 4.70
C ARG A 20 -2.51 -22.90 4.92
N GLU A 21 -3.44 -22.67 4.00
CA GLU A 21 -4.39 -21.56 4.10
C GLU A 21 -5.35 -21.75 5.29
N LEU A 22 -5.81 -22.97 5.58
CA LEU A 22 -6.65 -23.23 6.75
C LEU A 22 -5.91 -22.90 8.06
N ARG A 23 -4.62 -23.23 8.16
CA ARG A 23 -3.79 -22.84 9.32
C ARG A 23 -3.71 -21.33 9.46
N TRP A 24 -3.54 -20.60 8.36
CA TRP A 24 -3.51 -19.13 8.38
C TRP A 24 -4.85 -18.52 8.79
N MET A 25 -5.97 -19.09 8.34
CA MET A 25 -7.30 -18.66 8.77
C MET A 25 -7.52 -18.89 10.27
N MET A 26 -7.10 -20.04 10.80
CA MET A 26 -7.17 -20.34 12.23
C MET A 26 -6.32 -19.36 13.05
N GLN A 27 -5.08 -19.12 12.63
CA GLN A 27 -4.20 -18.15 13.28
C GLN A 27 -4.84 -16.76 13.31
N ALA A 28 -5.45 -16.32 12.22
CA ALA A 28 -6.10 -15.01 12.15
C ALA A 28 -7.29 -14.85 13.11
N LEU A 29 -7.99 -15.95 13.46
CA LEU A 29 -9.04 -15.96 14.47
C LEU A 29 -8.49 -15.91 15.90
N GLU A 30 -7.27 -16.40 16.12
CA GLU A 30 -6.57 -16.33 17.41
C GLU A 30 -5.93 -14.95 17.63
N ASP A 31 -5.38 -14.35 16.57
CA ASP A 31 -4.63 -13.08 16.65
C ASP A 31 -5.52 -11.87 16.99
N ALA A 32 -6.78 -11.87 16.55
CA ALA A 32 -7.71 -10.78 16.80
C ALA A 32 -9.19 -11.23 16.77
N PRO A 33 -10.07 -10.58 17.56
CA PRO A 33 -11.50 -10.79 17.45
C PRO A 33 -12.01 -10.50 16.03
N ARG A 34 -12.91 -11.35 15.55
CA ARG A 34 -13.47 -11.31 14.20
C ARG A 34 -14.94 -11.71 14.23
N ASP A 35 -15.71 -11.13 13.32
CA ASP A 35 -17.12 -11.45 13.14
C ASP A 35 -17.32 -12.71 12.28
N ASP A 36 -16.34 -13.07 11.43
CA ASP A 36 -16.42 -14.23 10.55
C ASP A 36 -15.93 -15.52 11.22
N THR A 37 -16.66 -16.62 11.02
CA THR A 37 -16.22 -17.93 11.50
C THR A 37 -15.24 -18.57 10.53
N LEU A 38 -14.48 -19.58 10.99
CA LEU A 38 -13.61 -20.37 10.11
C LEU A 38 -14.37 -20.98 8.92
N ALA A 39 -15.64 -21.36 9.12
CA ALA A 39 -16.47 -21.91 8.06
C ALA A 39 -16.81 -20.86 6.98
N ASP A 40 -17.05 -19.61 7.39
CA ASP A 40 -17.32 -18.48 6.48
C ASP A 40 -16.07 -18.14 5.66
N MET A 41 -14.91 -18.08 6.30
CA MET A 41 -13.62 -17.86 5.64
C MET A 41 -13.34 -18.93 4.57
N VAL A 42 -13.55 -20.21 4.91
CA VAL A 42 -13.37 -21.33 3.96
C VAL A 42 -14.39 -21.25 2.82
N ALA A 43 -15.65 -20.89 3.10
CA ALA A 43 -16.67 -20.76 2.07
C ALA A 43 -16.34 -19.65 1.06
N ARG A 44 -15.93 -18.47 1.54
CA ARG A 44 -15.46 -17.35 0.72
C ARG A 44 -14.25 -17.73 -0.12
N ARG A 45 -13.27 -18.38 0.49
CA ARG A 45 -12.06 -18.81 -0.21
C ARG A 45 -12.34 -19.83 -1.31
N ALA A 46 -13.21 -20.81 -1.02
CA ALA A 46 -13.65 -21.81 -1.99
C ALA A 46 -14.46 -21.20 -3.16
N ALA A 47 -15.09 -20.05 -2.94
CA ALA A 47 -15.78 -19.28 -3.99
C ALA A 47 -14.83 -18.42 -4.84
N GLY A 48 -13.51 -18.47 -4.58
CA GLY A 48 -12.50 -17.76 -5.36
C GLY A 48 -12.07 -16.42 -4.79
N GLU A 49 -12.60 -16.00 -3.63
CA GLU A 49 -12.13 -14.78 -2.99
C GLU A 49 -10.65 -14.92 -2.56
N PRO A 50 -9.78 -13.93 -2.86
CA PRO A 50 -8.39 -13.97 -2.42
C PRO A 50 -8.27 -14.09 -0.91
N LEU A 51 -7.38 -14.97 -0.45
CA LEU A 51 -7.17 -15.21 0.98
C LEU A 51 -6.86 -13.91 1.74
N GLN A 52 -6.06 -13.03 1.16
CA GLN A 52 -5.64 -11.77 1.78
C GLN A 52 -6.82 -10.84 2.10
N TYR A 53 -7.86 -10.83 1.26
CA TYR A 53 -9.07 -10.06 1.56
C TYR A 53 -9.90 -10.69 2.68
N ILE A 54 -9.88 -12.02 2.78
CA ILE A 54 -10.51 -12.75 3.89
C ILE A 54 -9.75 -12.48 5.21
N LEU A 55 -8.41 -12.55 5.16
CA LEU A 55 -7.53 -12.23 6.29
C LEU A 55 -7.43 -10.73 6.58
N GLY A 56 -7.90 -9.87 5.67
CA GLY A 56 -7.81 -8.41 5.75
C GLY A 56 -6.39 -7.84 5.74
N THR A 57 -5.36 -8.68 5.59
CA THR A 57 -3.95 -8.27 5.62
C THR A 57 -3.07 -9.07 4.67
N GLN A 58 -1.95 -8.47 4.28
CA GLN A 58 -0.89 -9.07 3.48
C GLN A 58 0.48 -8.65 4.03
N PRO A 59 1.39 -9.59 4.30
CA PRO A 59 2.79 -9.28 4.61
C PRO A 59 3.48 -8.59 3.42
N PHE A 60 4.32 -7.59 3.72
CA PHE A 60 5.15 -6.90 2.74
C PHE A 60 6.44 -6.40 3.43
N GLY A 61 7.52 -7.17 3.30
CA GLY A 61 8.72 -7.04 4.11
C GLY A 61 8.41 -7.23 5.61
N PRO A 62 8.93 -6.37 6.50
CA PRO A 62 8.59 -6.41 7.93
C PRO A 62 7.21 -5.80 8.26
N LEU A 63 6.42 -5.40 7.26
CA LEU A 63 5.12 -4.76 7.45
C LEU A 63 3.97 -5.77 7.29
N SER A 64 2.92 -5.59 8.09
CA SER A 64 1.61 -6.22 7.90
C SER A 64 0.64 -5.14 7.44
N LEU A 65 0.38 -5.11 6.13
CA LEU A 65 -0.46 -4.10 5.50
C LEU A 65 -1.90 -4.59 5.42
N LEU A 66 -2.86 -3.71 5.68
CA LEU A 66 -4.27 -3.91 5.41
C LEU A 66 -4.50 -4.12 3.91
N THR A 67 -5.42 -5.02 3.57
CA THR A 67 -5.85 -5.31 2.20
C THR A 67 -7.34 -5.52 2.14
N ARG A 68 -7.98 -4.95 1.12
CA ARG A 68 -9.41 -5.15 0.81
C ARG A 68 -9.70 -4.79 -0.64
N ALA A 69 -10.74 -5.38 -1.20
CA ALA A 69 -11.25 -5.00 -2.52
C ALA A 69 -11.70 -3.52 -2.54
N PRO A 70 -11.60 -2.81 -3.68
CA PRO A 70 -11.08 -3.27 -4.97
C PRO A 70 -9.55 -3.08 -5.14
N VAL A 71 -8.82 -2.76 -4.07
CA VAL A 71 -7.40 -2.37 -4.14
C VAL A 71 -6.50 -3.58 -4.32
N LEU A 72 -5.58 -3.51 -5.29
CA LEU A 72 -4.65 -4.59 -5.60
C LEU A 72 -3.87 -5.05 -4.35
N ILE A 73 -3.84 -6.37 -4.13
CA ILE A 73 -3.05 -7.01 -3.09
C ILE A 73 -1.56 -6.85 -3.41
N PRO A 74 -0.72 -6.38 -2.47
CA PRO A 74 0.74 -6.31 -2.66
C PRO A 74 1.31 -7.67 -3.09
N ARG A 75 2.14 -7.66 -4.13
CA ARG A 75 2.69 -8.89 -4.74
C ARG A 75 4.12 -9.15 -4.27
N PRO A 76 4.55 -10.41 -4.11
CA PRO A 76 5.92 -10.75 -3.74
C PRO A 76 6.98 -10.19 -4.70
N GLU A 77 6.65 -10.08 -5.99
CA GLU A 77 7.55 -9.49 -6.98
C GLU A 77 7.77 -7.99 -6.71
N THR A 78 6.71 -7.26 -6.33
CA THR A 78 6.80 -5.85 -5.93
C THR A 78 7.63 -5.68 -4.66
N GLU A 79 7.55 -6.64 -3.73
CA GLU A 79 8.35 -6.67 -2.51
C GLU A 79 9.85 -6.80 -2.84
N ASP A 80 10.23 -7.77 -3.68
CA ASP A 80 11.63 -7.97 -4.11
C ASP A 80 12.20 -6.70 -4.77
N TRP A 81 11.44 -6.10 -5.69
CA TRP A 81 11.84 -4.85 -6.35
C TRP A 81 12.02 -3.70 -5.35
N THR A 82 11.17 -3.60 -4.34
CA THR A 82 11.26 -2.56 -3.31
C THR A 82 12.50 -2.75 -2.44
N PHE A 83 12.84 -3.99 -2.06
CA PHE A 83 14.09 -4.29 -1.37
C PHE A 83 15.31 -3.92 -2.20
N ARG A 84 15.33 -4.27 -3.50
CA ARG A 84 16.43 -3.89 -4.41
C ARG A 84 16.58 -2.38 -4.50
N LEU A 85 15.47 -1.66 -4.69
CA LEU A 85 15.48 -0.20 -4.72
C LEU A 85 16.03 0.40 -3.43
N SER A 86 15.64 -0.17 -2.27
CA SER A 86 16.11 0.29 -0.97
C SER A 86 17.63 0.15 -0.80
N ALA A 87 18.24 -0.85 -1.44
CA ALA A 87 19.67 -1.11 -1.37
C ALA A 87 20.49 -0.30 -2.40
N LEU A 88 19.87 0.13 -3.50
CA LEU A 88 20.51 0.97 -4.53
C LEU A 88 20.68 2.43 -4.09
N LEU A 89 19.87 2.88 -3.14
CA LEU A 89 19.88 4.25 -2.64
C LEU A 89 20.35 4.30 -1.19
N THR A 90 21.13 5.32 -0.84
CA THR A 90 21.62 5.55 0.53
C THR A 90 21.13 6.89 1.09
N PRO A 91 19.81 7.07 1.23
CA PRO A 91 19.26 8.31 1.76
C PRO A 91 19.65 8.49 3.23
N SER A 92 19.76 9.75 3.65
CA SER A 92 20.06 10.11 5.03
C SER A 92 19.30 11.37 5.42
N PRO A 93 19.19 11.70 6.72
CA PRO A 93 18.56 12.95 7.15
C PRO A 93 19.25 14.20 6.59
N ARG A 94 20.55 14.12 6.26
CA ARG A 94 21.31 15.20 5.62
C ARG A 94 21.04 15.33 4.12
N LYS A 95 20.53 14.27 3.49
CA LYS A 95 20.20 14.20 2.07
C LYS A 95 18.91 13.38 1.91
N PRO A 96 17.76 13.92 2.35
CA PRO A 96 16.50 13.19 2.31
C PRO A 96 16.06 12.97 0.86
N VAL A 97 15.51 11.79 0.59
CA VAL A 97 14.87 11.46 -0.68
C VAL A 97 13.42 11.90 -0.65
N ARG A 98 12.96 12.42 -1.79
CA ARG A 98 11.58 12.83 -1.99
C ARG A 98 11.00 11.89 -3.02
N LEU A 99 10.08 11.05 -2.58
CA LEU A 99 9.55 9.92 -3.34
C LEU A 99 8.13 10.23 -3.81
N LEU A 100 7.87 9.98 -5.08
CA LEU A 100 6.52 9.97 -5.64
C LEU A 100 6.22 8.57 -6.18
N ASP A 101 5.19 7.95 -5.65
CA ASP A 101 4.67 6.65 -6.08
C ASP A 101 3.35 6.85 -6.83
N LEU A 102 3.28 6.38 -8.08
CA LEU A 102 2.13 6.55 -8.95
C LEU A 102 1.31 5.26 -8.96
N CYS A 103 -0.02 5.38 -8.83
CA CYS A 103 -0.92 4.26 -8.61
C CYS A 103 -0.57 3.50 -7.32
N THR A 104 -0.46 4.25 -6.21
CA THR A 104 0.11 3.75 -4.95
C THR A 104 -0.68 2.59 -4.34
N GLY A 105 -1.95 2.40 -4.72
CA GLY A 105 -2.78 1.30 -4.24
C GLY A 105 -2.86 1.30 -2.72
N SER A 106 -2.33 0.24 -2.09
CA SER A 106 -2.29 0.11 -0.62
C SER A 106 -1.17 0.93 0.06
N GLY A 107 -0.33 1.63 -0.71
CA GLY A 107 0.86 2.33 -0.24
C GLY A 107 2.08 1.44 0.02
N CYS A 108 2.07 0.18 -0.46
CA CYS A 108 3.07 -0.82 -0.04
C CYS A 108 4.53 -0.43 -0.30
N ILE A 109 4.84 0.10 -1.49
CA ILE A 109 6.20 0.53 -1.87
C ILE A 109 6.71 1.66 -0.96
N PRO A 110 6.06 2.83 -0.89
CA PRO A 110 6.57 3.96 -0.10
C PRO A 110 6.61 3.65 1.39
N LEU A 111 5.65 2.87 1.91
CA LEU A 111 5.65 2.48 3.33
C LEU A 111 6.82 1.56 3.67
N LEU A 112 7.14 0.59 2.81
CA LEU A 112 8.30 -0.26 3.02
C LEU A 112 9.60 0.54 2.96
N LEU A 113 9.74 1.49 2.02
CA LEU A 113 10.91 2.36 1.97
C LEU A 113 11.03 3.26 3.21
N CYS A 114 9.92 3.81 3.72
CA CYS A 114 9.89 4.53 4.99
C CYS A 114 10.35 3.65 6.17
N ARG A 115 10.08 2.35 6.12
CA ARG A 115 10.49 1.40 7.15
C ARG A 115 11.97 1.01 7.07
N LEU A 116 12.51 0.88 5.86
CA LEU A 116 13.87 0.39 5.62
C LEU A 116 14.93 1.49 5.76
N TRP A 117 14.60 2.73 5.41
CA TRP A 117 15.55 3.84 5.46
C TRP A 117 15.59 4.53 6.83
N PRO A 118 16.71 5.21 7.19
CA PRO A 118 16.83 5.91 8.47
C PRO A 118 15.71 6.93 8.70
N PRO A 119 15.29 7.20 9.95
CA PRO A 119 14.28 8.23 10.23
C PRO A 119 14.68 9.60 9.67
N GLY A 120 13.77 10.26 8.96
CA GLY A 120 14.01 11.57 8.34
C GLY A 120 14.74 11.50 7.00
N ALA A 121 15.02 10.31 6.49
CA ALA A 121 15.69 10.10 5.22
C ALA A 121 14.72 10.10 4.03
N VAL A 122 13.40 9.99 4.24
CA VAL A 122 12.42 10.02 3.13
C VAL A 122 11.14 10.79 3.46
N ARG A 123 10.69 11.55 2.46
CA ARG A 123 9.35 12.11 2.36
C ARG A 123 8.66 11.53 1.12
N ALA A 124 7.66 10.70 1.33
CA ALA A 124 6.95 9.98 0.28
C ALA A 124 5.53 10.51 0.06
N TYR A 125 5.13 10.53 -1.20
CA TYR A 125 3.77 10.81 -1.65
C TYR A 125 3.30 9.66 -2.55
N GLY A 126 2.11 9.14 -2.28
CA GLY A 126 1.47 8.13 -3.12
C GLY A 126 0.25 8.73 -3.80
N VAL A 127 0.16 8.62 -5.12
CA VAL A 127 -0.97 9.13 -5.89
C VAL A 127 -1.79 7.96 -6.39
N ASP A 128 -3.11 8.03 -6.23
CA ASP A 128 -4.03 7.07 -6.84
C ASP A 128 -5.31 7.76 -7.31
N ILE A 129 -5.94 7.23 -8.36
CA ILE A 129 -7.23 7.71 -8.83
C ILE A 129 -8.38 7.13 -8.00
N GLY A 130 -8.20 5.92 -7.46
CA GLY A 130 -9.21 5.22 -6.67
C GLY A 130 -9.31 5.81 -5.26
N THR A 131 -10.51 6.25 -4.88
CA THR A 131 -10.78 6.75 -3.52
C THR A 131 -10.50 5.71 -2.45
N GLU A 132 -10.83 4.45 -2.74
CA GLU A 132 -10.65 3.28 -1.88
C GLU A 132 -9.15 2.97 -1.68
N ALA A 133 -8.34 3.16 -2.72
CA ALA A 133 -6.88 3.03 -2.65
C ALA A 133 -6.27 4.11 -1.76
N VAL A 134 -6.65 5.38 -1.96
CA VAL A 134 -6.18 6.50 -1.12
C VAL A 134 -6.55 6.28 0.35
N GLN A 135 -7.77 5.83 0.62
CA GLN A 135 -8.21 5.50 1.99
C GLN A 135 -7.40 4.36 2.59
N LEU A 136 -7.24 3.25 1.87
CA LEU A 136 -6.46 2.10 2.34
C LEU A 136 -4.99 2.44 2.58
N ALA A 137 -4.36 3.19 1.67
CA ALA A 137 -3.00 3.68 1.83
C ALA A 137 -2.86 4.60 3.04
N THR A 138 -3.84 5.47 3.29
CA THR A 138 -3.87 6.35 4.47
C THR A 138 -3.97 5.55 5.77
N GLU A 139 -4.85 4.56 5.82
CA GLU A 139 -4.99 3.67 6.99
C GLU A 139 -3.72 2.85 7.22
N ASN A 140 -3.10 2.33 6.16
CA ASN A 140 -1.82 1.65 6.25
C ASN A 140 -0.71 2.58 6.78
N ALA A 141 -0.68 3.84 6.32
CA ALA A 141 0.24 4.84 6.84
C ALA A 141 0.09 5.08 8.34
N ALA A 142 -1.16 5.14 8.82
CA ALA A 142 -1.46 5.27 10.24
C ALA A 142 -1.01 4.01 11.01
N ARG A 143 -1.37 2.82 10.51
CA ARG A 143 -1.01 1.53 11.10
C ARG A 143 0.49 1.32 11.25
N THR A 144 1.29 1.78 10.28
CA THR A 144 2.75 1.64 10.30
C THR A 144 3.47 2.83 10.95
N GLY A 145 2.75 3.86 11.40
CA GLY A 145 3.33 5.05 12.02
C GLY A 145 4.03 6.02 11.07
N PHE A 146 3.77 5.93 9.76
CA PHE A 146 4.39 6.80 8.73
C PHE A 146 3.44 7.86 8.18
N GLY A 147 2.23 7.99 8.73
CA GLY A 147 1.30 9.04 8.33
C GLY A 147 1.91 10.44 8.44
N ALA A 148 1.86 11.20 7.34
CA ALA A 148 2.23 12.61 7.32
C ALA A 148 1.20 13.46 8.09
N PRO A 149 1.62 14.45 8.89
CA PRO A 149 0.70 15.35 9.61
C PRO A 149 -0.15 16.19 8.66
N ALA A 150 -1.27 16.76 9.10
CA ALA A 150 -2.13 17.57 8.22
C ALA A 150 -1.39 18.77 7.61
N GLN A 151 -0.51 19.41 8.38
CA GLN A 151 0.29 20.57 7.99
C GLN A 151 1.58 20.15 7.28
N ALA A 152 2.20 21.10 6.57
CA ALA A 152 3.51 20.91 5.97
C ALA A 152 4.57 20.72 7.07
N GLU A 153 5.37 19.66 6.97
CA GLU A 153 6.52 19.46 7.85
C GLU A 153 7.68 20.37 7.42
N ALA A 154 8.53 20.73 8.38
CA ALA A 154 9.82 21.34 8.11
C ALA A 154 10.68 20.46 7.18
N ASP A 155 11.59 21.09 6.43
CA ASP A 155 12.58 20.42 5.59
C ASP A 155 13.96 20.52 6.28
N PRO A 156 14.63 19.39 6.64
CA PRO A 156 14.25 17.99 6.45
C PRO A 156 13.18 17.48 7.46
N PRO A 157 12.44 16.40 7.13
CA PRO A 157 11.46 15.84 8.05
C PRO A 157 12.15 15.17 9.26
N ALA A 158 11.57 15.32 10.45
CA ALA A 158 12.09 14.70 11.67
C ALA A 158 11.94 13.16 11.69
N ARG A 159 11.07 12.61 10.85
CA ARG A 159 10.82 11.17 10.67
C ARG A 159 10.49 10.87 9.21
N ASN A 160 10.48 9.59 8.84
CA ASN A 160 9.99 9.22 7.52
C ASN A 160 8.48 9.42 7.45
N THR A 161 8.00 10.01 6.36
CA THR A 161 6.57 10.29 6.16
C THR A 161 6.07 9.81 4.82
N PHE A 162 4.82 9.36 4.82
CA PHE A 162 4.06 8.99 3.65
C PHE A 162 2.69 9.68 3.67
N ARG A 163 2.27 10.16 2.50
CA ARG A 163 0.94 10.71 2.29
C ARG A 163 0.30 10.21 1.01
N ALA A 164 -0.88 9.62 1.12
CA ALA A 164 -1.71 9.31 -0.02
C ALA A 164 -2.46 10.56 -0.53
N VAL A 165 -2.60 10.68 -1.86
CA VAL A 165 -3.17 11.82 -2.58
C VAL A 165 -4.10 11.29 -3.66
N GLY A 166 -5.31 11.85 -3.76
CA GLY A 166 -6.39 11.36 -4.63
C GLY A 166 -6.94 12.36 -5.64
N MET A 167 -8.12 12.04 -6.18
CA MET A 167 -8.89 12.90 -7.08
C MET A 167 -9.16 14.28 -6.47
N GLY A 168 -9.22 15.31 -7.33
CA GLY A 168 -9.38 16.70 -6.90
C GLY A 168 -8.13 17.33 -6.29
N GLN A 169 -7.01 16.60 -6.24
CA GLN A 169 -5.75 17.08 -5.68
C GLN A 169 -4.67 17.31 -6.75
N ALA A 170 -5.08 17.60 -8.00
CA ALA A 170 -4.17 17.92 -9.09
C ALA A 170 -3.21 19.07 -8.74
N ALA A 171 -3.70 20.11 -8.06
CA ALA A 171 -2.88 21.20 -7.53
C ALA A 171 -1.77 20.70 -6.58
N ARG A 172 -2.10 19.73 -5.72
CA ARG A 172 -1.16 19.12 -4.78
C ARG A 172 -0.13 18.26 -5.50
N VAL A 173 -0.55 17.43 -6.44
CA VAL A 173 0.35 16.58 -7.25
C VAL A 173 1.28 17.45 -8.09
N ALA A 174 0.75 18.50 -8.74
CA ALA A 174 1.56 19.44 -9.50
C ALA A 174 2.54 20.21 -8.62
N HIS A 175 2.12 20.60 -7.41
CA HIS A 175 3.03 21.16 -6.43
C HIS A 175 4.14 20.16 -6.12
N ILE A 176 3.85 18.94 -5.69
CA ILE A 176 4.85 17.90 -5.38
C ILE A 176 5.84 17.68 -6.54
N LEU A 177 5.35 17.61 -7.78
CA LEU A 177 6.20 17.41 -8.96
C LEU A 177 7.12 18.61 -9.23
N ARG A 178 6.62 19.85 -9.10
CA ARG A 178 7.44 21.06 -9.28
C ARG A 178 8.39 21.27 -8.11
N ASP A 179 7.82 21.27 -6.92
CA ASP A 179 8.43 21.51 -5.64
C ASP A 179 7.90 20.47 -4.63
N PRO A 180 8.68 19.43 -4.32
CA PRO A 180 10.13 19.44 -4.38
C PRO A 180 10.72 18.51 -5.46
N GLY A 181 9.89 17.98 -6.37
CA GLY A 181 10.28 17.03 -7.42
C GLY A 181 11.14 17.59 -8.55
N GLY A 182 11.29 18.92 -8.66
CA GLY A 182 12.16 19.56 -9.65
C GLY A 182 11.66 19.48 -11.09
N LEU A 183 10.47 18.94 -11.33
CA LEU A 183 9.82 18.88 -12.64
C LEU A 183 9.14 20.22 -12.93
N ALA A 184 9.96 21.24 -13.19
CA ALA A 184 9.52 22.63 -13.38
C ALA A 184 8.45 22.79 -14.48
N ARG A 185 8.47 21.92 -15.49
CA ARG A 185 7.48 21.89 -16.60
C ARG A 185 6.28 21.01 -16.31
N THR A 186 5.78 21.09 -15.07
CA THR A 186 4.52 20.46 -14.70
C THR A 186 3.39 21.48 -14.88
N GLN A 187 2.31 21.11 -15.54
CA GLN A 187 1.12 21.94 -15.74
C GLN A 187 -0.14 21.19 -15.30
N ILE A 188 -1.23 21.92 -15.08
CA ILE A 188 -2.55 21.32 -14.83
C ILE A 188 -3.43 21.68 -16.01
N TRP A 189 -3.91 20.67 -16.72
CA TRP A 189 -4.76 20.84 -17.88
C TRP A 189 -6.13 20.26 -17.56
N LYS A 190 -7.19 20.91 -18.02
CA LYS A 190 -8.53 20.34 -17.94
C LYS A 190 -8.75 19.47 -19.18
N ASP A 191 -9.04 18.19 -18.99
CA ASP A 191 -9.32 17.28 -20.10
C ASP A 191 -10.72 17.51 -20.70
N PRO A 192 -11.08 16.87 -21.83
CA PRO A 192 -12.40 17.01 -22.45
C PRO A 192 -13.59 16.62 -21.56
N TRP A 193 -13.34 15.94 -20.44
CA TRP A 193 -14.35 15.54 -19.46
C TRP A 193 -14.37 16.45 -18.22
N GLY A 194 -13.62 17.56 -18.23
CA GLY A 194 -13.61 18.54 -17.16
C GLY A 194 -12.68 18.20 -15.98
N VAL A 195 -11.91 17.12 -16.07
CA VAL A 195 -11.03 16.63 -15.00
C VAL A 195 -9.66 17.32 -15.10
N ASP A 196 -9.16 17.79 -13.96
CA ASP A 196 -7.82 18.38 -13.86
C ASP A 196 -6.75 17.28 -13.93
N ARG A 197 -5.91 17.33 -14.96
CA ARG A 197 -4.80 16.41 -15.23
C ARG A 197 -3.48 17.10 -14.97
N VAL A 198 -2.61 16.44 -14.21
CA VAL A 198 -1.24 16.91 -14.05
C VAL A 198 -0.39 16.36 -15.18
N VAL A 199 0.15 17.26 -16.00
CA VAL A 199 0.93 16.94 -17.20
C VAL A 199 2.37 17.36 -16.95
N VAL A 200 3.30 16.41 -17.05
CA VAL A 200 4.74 16.66 -17.02
C VAL A 200 5.23 16.65 -18.46
N ALA A 201 5.68 17.79 -18.97
CA ALA A 201 6.24 17.90 -20.31
C ALA A 201 7.76 17.88 -20.26
N THR A 202 8.37 16.88 -20.89
CA THR A 202 9.81 16.87 -21.20
C THR A 202 10.02 17.27 -22.66
N ARG A 203 11.09 18.01 -22.96
CA ARG A 203 11.52 18.22 -24.36
C ARG A 203 12.30 16.99 -24.81
#